data_AF-A0A7S0IJ25-F1
#
_entry.id   AF-A0A7S0IJ25-F1
#
_cell.length_a   1.000
_cell.length_b   1.000
_cell.length_c   1.000
_cell.angle_alpha   90.00
_cell.angle_beta   90.00
_cell.angle_gamma   90.00
#
_symmetry.space_group_name_H-M   'P 1'
#
loop_
_entity.id
_entity.type
_entity.pdbx_description
1 polymer ?
#
loop_
_entity_poly.entity_id
_entity_poly.type
_entity_poly.pdbx_seq_one_letter_code
_entity_poly.pdbx_strand_id
1 'polypeptide(L)'
;LKGKFVRAQAAKERKARKKVLTRYIPDVANAIAIMISASAEAAEPPSKRCKWGPGALSNGGKLWQVDPVFEGKLLEQVRNEDVQRSTIERKLSDFVERMDSEQALEHSMQNKEGLSETMHLVPTGPVHKFVPTVRHPTCAFRLLDTLCAGGFLPPGDVK
;
A
#
# COMPACT_ATOMS: atom_id res chain seq x y z
N LEU A 1 27.85 3.21 4.38
CA LEU A 1 28.16 2.33 3.22
C LEU A 1 27.11 1.22 3.02
N LYS A 2 26.82 0.39 4.02
CA LYS A 2 25.84 -0.72 3.94
C LYS A 2 24.47 -0.32 3.36
N GLY A 3 23.88 0.81 3.77
CA GLY A 3 22.59 1.27 3.22
C GLY A 3 22.59 1.61 1.72
N LYS A 4 23.72 2.07 1.16
CA LYS A 4 23.84 2.29 -0.30
C LYS A 4 23.82 0.97 -1.07
N PHE A 5 24.44 -0.08 -0.53
CA PHE A 5 24.42 -1.43 -1.11
C PHE A 5 23.02 -2.05 -1.04
N VAL A 6 22.33 -1.95 0.09
CA VAL A 6 20.95 -2.47 0.24
C VAL A 6 20.00 -1.79 -0.75
N ARG A 7 20.11 -0.48 -0.93
CA ARG A 7 19.30 0.26 -1.92
C ARG A 7 19.61 -0.15 -3.37
N ALA A 8 20.89 -0.31 -3.70
CA ALA A 8 21.31 -0.76 -5.02
C ALA A 8 20.81 -2.19 -5.32
N GLN A 9 20.87 -3.07 -4.33
CA GLN A 9 20.37 -4.44 -4.42
C GLN A 9 18.85 -4.48 -4.59
N ALA A 10 18.10 -3.71 -3.79
CA ALA A 10 16.65 -3.60 -3.91
C ALA A 10 16.21 -3.07 -5.29
N ALA A 11 16.92 -2.06 -5.83
CA ALA A 11 16.65 -1.54 -7.17
C ALA A 11 16.93 -2.59 -8.27
N LYS A 12 17.99 -3.38 -8.12
CA LYS A 12 18.32 -4.49 -9.03
C LYS A 12 17.24 -5.58 -8.98
N GLU A 13 16.79 -5.96 -7.79
CA GLU A 13 15.73 -6.95 -7.60
C GLU A 13 14.38 -6.49 -8.15
N ARG A 14 14.05 -5.20 -8.10
CA ARG A 14 12.85 -4.67 -8.76
C ARG A 14 12.91 -4.81 -10.27
N LYS A 15 14.02 -4.40 -10.89
CA LYS A 15 14.22 -4.56 -12.34
C LYS A 15 14.17 -6.03 -12.76
N ALA A 16 14.78 -6.91 -11.97
CA ALA A 16 14.74 -8.35 -12.23
C ALA A 16 13.31 -8.91 -12.13
N ARG A 17 12.57 -8.56 -11.07
CA ARG A 17 11.16 -8.95 -10.89
C ARG A 17 10.28 -8.48 -12.05
N LYS A 18 10.40 -7.21 -12.45
CA LYS A 18 9.66 -6.65 -13.60
C LYS A 18 9.96 -7.43 -14.88
N LYS A 19 11.23 -7.67 -15.19
CA LYS A 19 11.65 -8.43 -16.39
C LYS A 19 11.06 -9.84 -16.39
N VAL A 20 11.05 -10.51 -15.24
CA VAL A 20 10.47 -11.86 -15.11
C VAL A 20 8.96 -11.82 -15.31
N LEU A 21 8.25 -10.89 -14.67
CA LEU A 21 6.80 -10.76 -14.81
C LEU A 21 6.41 -10.46 -16.25
N THR A 22 7.05 -9.48 -16.90
CA THR A 22 6.78 -9.14 -18.30
C THR A 22 6.96 -10.32 -19.25
N ARG A 23 7.93 -11.21 -18.98
CA ARG A 23 8.15 -12.42 -19.78
C ARG A 23 6.96 -13.39 -19.75
N TYR A 24 6.27 -13.50 -18.62
CA TYR A 24 5.17 -14.46 -18.44
C TYR A 24 3.79 -13.89 -18.73
N ILE A 25 3.65 -12.56 -18.91
CA ILE A 25 2.38 -11.92 -19.23
C ILE A 25 1.66 -12.60 -20.42
N PRO A 26 2.32 -12.90 -21.55
CA PRO A 26 1.62 -13.50 -22.70
C PRO A 26 1.01 -14.86 -22.40
N ASP A 27 1.75 -15.71 -21.67
CA ASP A 27 1.31 -17.07 -21.32
C ASP A 27 0.13 -17.04 -20.34
N VAL A 28 0.23 -16.18 -19.32
CA VAL A 28 -0.82 -15.99 -18.31
C VAL A 28 -2.07 -15.38 -18.95
N ALA A 29 -1.90 -14.37 -19.81
CA ALA A 29 -3.01 -13.75 -20.53
C ALA A 29 -3.75 -14.77 -21.41
N ASN A 30 -3.00 -15.67 -22.07
CA ASN A 30 -3.59 -16.74 -22.86
C ASN A 30 -4.37 -17.75 -22.01
N ALA A 31 -3.79 -18.21 -20.90
CA ALA A 31 -4.45 -19.14 -19.97
C ALA A 31 -5.75 -18.54 -19.41
N ILE A 32 -5.71 -17.28 -18.97
CA ILE A 32 -6.89 -16.57 -18.45
C ILE A 32 -7.96 -16.41 -19.55
N ALA A 33 -7.57 -16.02 -20.77
CA ALA A 33 -8.50 -15.86 -21.88
C ALA A 33 -9.23 -17.17 -22.19
N ILE A 34 -8.50 -18.30 -22.27
CA ILE A 34 -9.07 -19.63 -22.50
C ILE A 34 -10.04 -20.03 -21.37
N MET A 35 -9.67 -19.79 -20.11
CA MET A 35 -10.51 -20.14 -18.97
C MET A 35 -11.82 -19.33 -18.95
N ILE A 36 -11.74 -18.04 -19.25
CA ILE A 36 -12.91 -17.15 -19.24
C ILE A 36 -13.81 -17.43 -20.44
N SER A 37 -13.25 -17.68 -21.63
CA SER A 37 -14.04 -18.06 -22.81
C SER A 37 -14.78 -19.38 -22.59
N ALA A 38 -14.09 -20.40 -22.08
CA ALA A 38 -14.72 -21.68 -21.73
C ALA A 38 -15.79 -21.53 -20.63
N SER A 39 -15.64 -20.55 -19.74
CA SER A 39 -16.65 -20.23 -18.72
C SER A 39 -17.85 -19.47 -19.30
N ALA A 40 -17.64 -18.64 -20.31
CA ALA A 40 -18.69 -17.90 -21.00
C ALA A 40 -19.53 -18.82 -21.91
N GLU A 41 -18.94 -19.85 -22.50
CA GLU A 41 -19.62 -20.85 -23.33
C GLU A 41 -20.43 -21.87 -22.50
N ALA A 42 -20.12 -22.03 -21.22
CA ALA A 42 -20.81 -22.98 -20.36
C ALA A 42 -22.27 -22.55 -20.06
N ALA A 43 -23.14 -23.54 -19.89
CA ALA A 43 -24.55 -23.33 -19.54
C ALA A 43 -24.73 -22.66 -18.15
N GLU A 44 -23.82 -22.92 -17.23
CA GLU A 44 -23.83 -22.34 -15.88
C GLU A 44 -22.51 -21.62 -15.56
N PRO A 45 -22.57 -20.48 -14.83
CA PRO A 45 -21.38 -19.75 -14.44
C PRO A 45 -20.52 -20.51 -13.41
N PRO A 46 -19.21 -20.25 -13.34
CA PRO A 46 -18.28 -20.89 -12.41
C PRO A 46 -18.76 -20.91 -10.95
N SER A 47 -19.38 -19.82 -10.47
CA SER A 47 -19.89 -19.73 -9.10
C SER A 47 -21.02 -20.71 -8.76
N LYS A 48 -21.70 -21.29 -9.77
CA LYS A 48 -22.71 -22.35 -9.59
C LYS A 48 -22.14 -23.75 -9.76
N ARG A 49 -21.12 -23.92 -10.62
CA ARG A 49 -20.47 -25.20 -10.89
C ARG A 49 -19.50 -25.63 -9.79
N CYS A 50 -18.74 -24.68 -9.23
CA CYS A 50 -17.70 -24.96 -8.24
C CYS A 50 -18.30 -25.01 -6.83
N LYS A 51 -19.06 -26.09 -6.55
CA LYS A 51 -19.50 -26.44 -5.20
C LYS A 51 -18.46 -27.33 -4.53
N TRP A 52 -17.88 -26.88 -3.42
CA TRP A 52 -17.25 -27.74 -2.43
C TRP A 52 -18.29 -28.77 -1.95
N GLY A 53 -17.84 -30.01 -1.77
CA GLY A 53 -18.70 -31.15 -1.45
C GLY A 53 -19.60 -30.95 -0.22
N PRO A 54 -20.48 -31.93 0.08
CA PRO A 54 -21.45 -31.81 1.15
C PRO A 54 -20.74 -31.51 2.49
N GLY A 55 -20.97 -30.32 3.05
CA GLY A 55 -20.39 -29.88 4.32
C GLY A 55 -19.59 -28.56 4.31
N ALA A 56 -19.54 -27.82 3.21
CA ALA A 56 -18.81 -26.54 3.18
C ALA A 56 -19.46 -25.46 4.07
N LEU A 57 -18.81 -25.20 5.20
CA LEU A 57 -19.13 -24.14 6.13
C LEU A 57 -18.77 -22.77 5.53
N SER A 58 -19.72 -21.83 5.64
CA SER A 58 -19.56 -20.37 5.51
C SER A 58 -19.68 -19.66 4.15
N ASN A 59 -19.81 -20.34 2.99
CA ASN A 59 -20.08 -19.66 1.69
C ASN A 59 -21.10 -20.41 0.79
N GLY A 60 -22.06 -21.13 1.37
CA GLY A 60 -23.08 -21.87 0.61
C GLY A 60 -22.51 -22.92 -0.34
N GLY A 61 -21.34 -23.48 -0.01
CA GLY A 61 -20.63 -24.44 -0.84
C GLY A 61 -19.69 -23.86 -1.89
N LYS A 62 -19.52 -22.54 -2.06
CA LYS A 62 -18.63 -22.01 -3.12
C LYS A 62 -17.14 -22.09 -2.75
N LEU A 63 -16.29 -22.43 -3.73
CA LEU A 63 -14.83 -22.54 -3.55
C LEU A 63 -14.13 -21.20 -3.25
N TRP A 64 -14.72 -20.09 -3.69
CA TRP A 64 -14.26 -18.72 -3.38
C TRP A 64 -15.45 -17.75 -3.38
N GLN A 65 -15.27 -16.56 -2.78
CA GLN A 65 -16.28 -15.51 -2.85
C GLN A 65 -16.31 -14.89 -4.24
N VAL A 66 -17.47 -14.94 -4.88
CA VAL A 66 -17.74 -14.31 -6.19
C VAL A 66 -18.94 -13.40 -6.03
N ASP A 67 -18.81 -12.16 -6.48
CA ASP A 67 -19.96 -11.31 -6.73
C ASP A 67 -20.69 -11.80 -7.99
N PRO A 68 -21.92 -12.35 -7.87
CA PRO A 68 -22.65 -12.89 -9.01
C PRO A 68 -23.00 -11.82 -10.05
N VAL A 69 -23.14 -10.56 -9.63
CA VAL A 69 -23.48 -9.45 -10.54
C VAL A 69 -22.28 -9.12 -11.41
N PHE A 70 -21.09 -9.05 -10.81
CA PHE A 70 -19.84 -8.87 -11.54
C PHE A 70 -19.56 -10.03 -12.49
N GLU A 71 -19.74 -11.28 -12.04
CA GLU A 71 -19.52 -12.48 -12.86
C GLU A 71 -20.41 -12.49 -14.10
N GLY A 72 -21.72 -12.21 -13.95
CA GLY A 72 -22.64 -12.13 -15.09
C GLY A 72 -22.21 -11.09 -16.13
N LYS A 73 -21.89 -9.88 -15.68
CA LYS A 73 -21.43 -8.79 -16.56
C LYS A 73 -20.13 -9.13 -17.28
N LEU A 74 -19.19 -9.75 -16.58
CA LEU A 74 -17.90 -10.14 -17.17
C LEU A 74 -18.10 -11.21 -18.25
N LEU A 75 -18.92 -12.22 -18.00
CA LEU A 75 -19.20 -13.27 -18.99
C LEU A 75 -19.95 -12.72 -20.21
N GLU A 76 -20.86 -11.77 -20.03
CA GLU A 76 -21.53 -11.06 -21.13
C GLU A 76 -20.52 -10.26 -21.98
N GLN A 77 -19.61 -9.52 -21.34
CA GLN A 77 -18.55 -8.78 -22.04
C GLN A 77 -17.61 -9.69 -22.84
N VAL A 78 -17.38 -10.91 -22.35
CA VAL A 78 -16.56 -11.90 -23.07
C VAL A 78 -17.34 -12.45 -24.27
N ARG A 79 -18.64 -12.73 -24.12
CA ARG A 79 -19.52 -13.15 -25.23
C ARG A 79 -19.64 -12.08 -26.31
N ASN A 80 -19.60 -10.81 -25.92
CA ASN A 80 -19.60 -9.66 -26.83
C ASN A 80 -18.21 -9.36 -27.41
N GLU A 81 -17.19 -10.17 -27.10
CA GLU A 81 -15.81 -9.99 -27.55
C GLU A 81 -15.14 -8.67 -27.08
N ASP A 82 -15.69 -8.00 -26.08
CA ASP A 82 -15.10 -6.79 -25.48
C ASP A 82 -13.83 -7.12 -24.67
N VAL A 83 -13.80 -8.33 -24.08
CA VAL A 83 -12.68 -8.82 -23.28
C VAL A 83 -11.95 -9.92 -24.04
N GLN A 84 -10.93 -9.51 -24.80
CA GLN A 84 -10.04 -10.42 -25.52
C GLN A 84 -8.69 -10.59 -24.80
N ARG A 85 -7.87 -11.52 -25.29
CA ARG A 85 -6.50 -11.73 -24.83
C ARG A 85 -5.70 -10.42 -24.80
N SER A 86 -5.83 -9.57 -25.82
CA SER A 86 -5.15 -8.27 -25.92
C SER A 86 -5.54 -7.32 -24.79
N THR A 87 -6.83 -7.31 -24.40
CA THR A 87 -7.34 -6.51 -23.28
C THR A 87 -6.77 -7.01 -21.95
N ILE A 88 -6.66 -8.32 -21.76
CA ILE A 88 -6.09 -8.94 -20.54
C ILE A 88 -4.59 -8.64 -20.47
N GLU A 89 -3.86 -8.84 -21.56
CA GLU A 89 -2.43 -8.56 -21.68
C GLU A 89 -2.10 -7.09 -21.39
N ARG A 90 -2.89 -6.16 -21.94
CA ARG A 90 -2.77 -4.73 -21.65
C ARG A 90 -2.98 -4.46 -20.15
N LYS A 91 -4.07 -4.97 -19.57
CA LYS A 91 -4.36 -4.77 -18.14
C LYS A 91 -3.28 -5.35 -17.22
N LEU A 92 -2.72 -6.51 -17.54
CA LEU A 92 -1.63 -7.12 -16.79
C LEU A 92 -0.34 -6.29 -16.92
N SER A 93 -0.06 -5.76 -18.10
CA SER A 93 1.08 -4.86 -18.33
C SER A 93 0.93 -3.57 -17.54
N ASP A 94 -0.23 -2.91 -17.62
CA ASP A 94 -0.55 -1.70 -16.85
C ASP A 94 -0.43 -1.95 -15.35
N PHE A 95 -0.86 -3.11 -14.86
CA PHE A 95 -0.75 -3.48 -13.46
C PHE A 95 0.71 -3.63 -13.02
N VAL A 96 1.54 -4.31 -13.81
CA VAL A 96 2.98 -4.47 -13.53
C VAL A 96 3.69 -3.10 -13.55
N GLU A 97 3.28 -2.19 -14.44
CA GLU A 97 3.81 -0.83 -14.46
C GLU A 97 3.39 0.01 -13.24
N ARG A 98 2.12 -0.07 -12.82
CA ARG A 98 1.63 0.62 -11.61
C ARG A 98 2.31 0.13 -10.34
N MET A 99 2.49 -1.18 -10.21
CA MET A 99 3.20 -1.77 -9.07
C MET A 99 4.63 -1.21 -8.93
N ASP A 100 5.32 -0.95 -10.05
CA ASP A 100 6.65 -0.33 -10.06
C ASP A 100 6.58 1.14 -9.59
N SER A 101 5.54 1.89 -10.01
CA SER A 101 5.33 3.28 -9.59
C SER A 101 4.99 3.42 -8.11
N GLU A 102 4.12 2.56 -7.56
CA GLU A 102 3.77 2.55 -6.14
C GLU A 102 4.99 2.20 -5.29
N GLN A 103 5.76 1.18 -5.67
CA GLN A 103 7.01 0.85 -4.98
C GLN A 103 8.05 1.97 -5.11
N ALA A 104 8.12 2.66 -6.25
CA ALA A 104 9.02 3.80 -6.41
C ALA A 104 8.64 4.97 -5.47
N LEU A 105 7.34 5.23 -5.31
CA LEU A 105 6.82 6.24 -4.39
C LEU A 105 7.06 5.87 -2.92
N GLU A 106 6.75 4.63 -2.53
CA GLU A 106 6.99 4.12 -1.16
C GLU A 106 8.47 4.26 -0.78
N HIS A 107 9.38 3.88 -1.68
CA HIS A 107 10.80 4.05 -1.45
C HIS A 107 11.28 5.52 -1.44
N SER A 108 10.62 6.41 -2.18
CA SER A 108 10.90 7.85 -2.12
C SER A 108 10.45 8.45 -0.78
N MET A 109 9.29 8.02 -0.27
CA MET A 109 8.74 8.45 1.02
C MET A 109 9.57 7.90 2.19
N GLN A 110 10.00 6.65 2.15
CA GLN A 110 10.86 6.05 3.17
C GLN A 110 12.24 6.73 3.27
N ASN A 111 12.70 7.40 2.21
CA ASN A 111 13.92 8.20 2.25
C ASN A 111 13.71 9.59 2.92
N LYS A 112 12.46 10.06 3.05
CA LYS A 112 12.11 11.34 3.71
C LYS A 112 11.92 11.21 5.22
N GLU A 113 11.58 10.02 5.72
CA GLU A 113 11.46 9.74 7.16
C GLU A 113 12.81 9.84 7.92
N GLY A 114 13.94 9.99 7.20
CA GLY A 114 15.27 10.18 7.79
C GLY A 114 15.74 11.63 7.91
N LEU A 115 14.95 12.63 7.54
CA LEU A 115 15.37 14.03 7.57
C LEU A 115 14.42 14.88 8.42
N SER A 116 14.72 14.91 9.73
CA SER A 116 14.22 15.87 10.72
C SER A 116 12.74 16.24 10.58
N GLU A 117 11.84 15.42 11.13
CA GLU A 117 10.54 15.96 11.53
C GLU A 117 10.80 17.05 12.59
N THR A 118 10.40 18.28 12.28
CA THR A 118 10.37 19.38 13.25
C THR A 118 9.33 19.04 14.32
N MET A 119 9.80 18.42 15.40
CA MET A 119 9.01 18.12 16.58
C MET A 119 8.74 19.42 17.33
N HIS A 120 7.53 19.96 17.20
CA HIS A 120 7.08 21.09 18.00
C HIS A 120 6.54 20.57 19.33
N LEU A 121 7.34 20.69 20.39
CA LEU A 121 6.88 20.45 21.75
C LEU A 121 5.97 21.61 22.16
N VAL A 122 4.66 21.35 22.19
CA VAL A 122 3.68 22.30 22.74
C VAL A 122 3.42 21.92 24.19
N PRO A 123 3.63 22.82 25.17
CA PRO A 123 3.24 22.56 26.55
C PRO A 123 1.71 22.43 26.65
N THR A 124 1.24 21.47 27.44
CA THR A 124 -0.16 21.11 27.69
C THR A 124 -0.91 22.17 28.50
N GLY A 125 -1.03 23.40 27.99
CA GLY A 125 -1.81 24.45 28.65
C GLY A 125 -2.12 25.67 27.76
N PRO A 126 -3.28 26.34 27.96
CA PRO A 126 -3.78 27.41 27.08
C PRO A 126 -3.10 28.78 27.26
N VAL A 127 -2.23 28.97 28.27
CA VAL A 127 -1.53 30.24 28.52
C VAL A 127 -0.05 29.97 28.70
N HIS A 128 0.78 30.55 27.82
CA HIS A 128 2.24 30.41 27.87
C HIS A 128 2.89 31.78 27.76
N LYS A 129 3.72 32.11 28.75
CA LYS A 129 4.61 33.27 28.73
C LYS A 129 6.03 32.76 28.47
N PHE A 130 6.71 33.36 27.51
CA PHE A 130 8.08 33.01 27.16
C PHE A 130 9.08 34.01 27.75
N VAL A 131 10.23 33.53 28.20
CA VAL A 131 11.37 34.35 28.62
C VAL A 131 12.00 35.01 27.37
N PRO A 132 12.68 36.16 27.49
CA PRO A 132 13.40 36.77 26.37
C PRO A 132 14.32 35.80 25.63
N THR A 133 14.36 35.92 24.29
CA THR A 133 15.15 35.02 23.43
C THR A 133 16.63 35.17 23.71
N VAL A 134 17.29 34.06 24.05
CA VAL A 134 18.75 34.00 24.14
C VAL A 134 19.31 33.65 22.76
N ARG A 135 20.23 34.47 22.26
CA ARG A 135 20.87 34.27 20.96
C ARG A 135 22.30 33.76 21.15
N HIS A 136 22.58 32.57 20.64
CA HIS A 136 23.91 32.00 20.48
C HIS A 136 24.32 32.08 18.99
N PRO A 137 25.62 32.16 18.65
CA PRO A 137 26.07 32.27 17.24
C PRO A 137 25.57 31.16 16.31
N THR A 138 25.24 29.99 16.85
CA THR A 138 24.79 28.82 16.09
C THR A 138 23.29 28.55 16.20
N CYS A 139 22.60 29.12 17.19
CA CYS A 139 21.15 28.95 17.36
C CYS A 139 20.55 30.01 18.29
N ALA A 140 19.27 30.32 18.10
CA ALA A 140 18.50 31.10 19.05
C ALA A 140 17.43 30.21 19.67
N PHE A 141 17.30 30.23 21.00
CA PHE A 141 16.28 29.47 21.71
C PHE A 141 15.53 30.37 22.69
N ARG A 142 14.27 30.03 22.90
CA ARG A 142 13.33 30.76 23.75
C ARG A 142 12.73 29.76 24.73
N LEU A 143 12.96 29.98 26.02
CA LEU A 143 12.50 29.09 27.08
C LEU A 143 11.13 29.54 27.60
N LEU A 144 10.35 28.58 28.11
CA LEU A 144 9.11 28.86 28.82
C LEU A 144 9.43 29.50 30.18
N ASP A 145 8.68 30.53 30.56
CA ASP A 145 8.79 31.16 31.87
C ASP A 145 8.28 30.19 32.92
N THR A 146 9.18 29.71 33.78
CA THR A 146 8.89 28.66 34.79
C THR A 146 7.88 29.09 35.84
N LEU A 147 7.53 30.39 35.90
CA LEU A 147 6.49 30.92 36.79
C LEU A 147 5.07 30.60 36.31
N CYS A 148 4.87 30.17 35.07
CA CYS A 148 3.58 29.65 34.60
C CYS A 148 3.38 28.15 34.90
N ALA A 149 4.42 27.44 35.36
CA ALA A 149 4.35 26.05 35.78
C ALA A 149 4.07 25.94 37.29
N GLY A 150 3.01 26.60 37.76
CA GLY A 150 2.50 26.39 39.11
C GLY A 150 1.88 25.00 39.20
N GLY A 151 2.62 24.01 39.71
CA GLY A 151 2.00 22.74 40.05
C GLY A 151 2.89 21.55 40.41
N PHE A 152 4.20 21.56 40.17
CA PHE A 152 5.01 20.36 40.47
C PHE A 152 6.45 20.70 40.86
N LEU A 153 6.65 21.08 42.12
CA LEU A 153 7.90 20.81 42.81
C LEU A 153 7.56 20.15 44.16
N PRO A 154 8.03 18.91 44.43
CA PRO A 154 7.93 18.35 45.77
C PRO A 154 8.81 19.15 46.74
N PRO A 155 8.45 19.21 48.05
CA PRO A 155 9.24 19.93 49.03
C PRO A 155 10.56 19.18 49.24
N GLY A 156 11.66 19.77 48.77
CA GLY A 156 13.01 19.35 49.11
C GLY A 156 13.54 20.28 50.19
N ASP A 157 13.61 19.78 51.41
CA ASP A 157 14.26 20.41 52.55
C ASP A 157 15.68 20.87 52.19
N VAL A 158 16.02 22.10 52.52
CA VAL A 158 17.42 22.54 52.61
C VAL A 158 17.57 23.30 53.93
N LYS A 159 18.42 22.72 54.80
CA LYS A 159 18.97 23.32 56.01
C LYS A 159 19.72 24.61 55.71
#